data_AF-A0A811ZV02-F1
#
_entry.id   AF-A0A811ZV02-F1
#
_cell.length_a   1.000
_cell.length_b   1.000
_cell.length_c   1.000
_cell.angle_alpha   90.00
_cell.angle_beta   90.00
_cell.angle_gamma   90.00
#
_symmetry.space_group_name_H-M   'P 1'
#
loop_
_entity.id
_entity.type
_entity.pdbx_description
1 polymer ?
#
loop_
_entity_poly.entity_id
_entity_poly.type
_entity_poly.pdbx_seq_one_letter_code
_entity_poly.pdbx_strand_id
1 'polypeptide(L)'
;MATKTEPRNLAFMVTPMQPVILMSLNPPEKDYLYLSMISFFFFILLAIPALLFSIKTREANFHGDQRKAQINSRLALGFSISSILVGSIMIISSIIVGVLKHEA
;
A
#
# COMPACT_ATOMS: atom_id res chain seq x y z
N MET A 1 -56.12 -51.04 32.66
CA MET A 1 -54.68 -50.81 32.89
C MET A 1 -54.11 -50.22 31.61
N ALA A 2 -53.98 -48.90 31.51
CA ALA A 2 -53.57 -48.21 30.29
C ALA A 2 -52.08 -47.82 30.38
N THR A 3 -51.26 -48.38 29.50
CA THR A 3 -49.83 -48.08 29.37
C THR A 3 -49.64 -46.76 28.60
N LYS A 4 -49.11 -45.76 29.30
CA LYS A 4 -48.85 -44.41 28.79
C LYS A 4 -47.56 -44.43 27.95
N THR A 5 -47.69 -44.29 26.64
CA THR A 5 -46.58 -44.07 25.71
C THR A 5 -45.95 -42.69 25.92
N GLU A 6 -44.63 -42.67 26.12
CA GLU A 6 -43.83 -41.47 26.37
C GLU A 6 -43.41 -40.81 25.03
N PRO A 7 -43.63 -39.49 24.84
CA PRO A 7 -43.27 -38.82 23.60
C PRO A 7 -41.76 -38.57 23.56
N ARG A 8 -41.07 -39.13 22.55
CA ARG A 8 -39.67 -38.80 22.26
C ARG A 8 -39.60 -37.32 21.86
N ASN A 9 -39.14 -36.49 22.79
CA ASN A 9 -38.81 -35.09 22.58
C ASN A 9 -37.65 -34.99 21.56
N LEU A 10 -37.98 -34.82 20.28
CA LEU A 10 -37.05 -34.34 19.26
C LEU A 10 -36.84 -32.85 19.53
N ALA A 11 -35.99 -32.53 20.51
CA ALA A 11 -35.51 -31.18 20.73
C ALA A 11 -34.81 -30.73 19.44
N PHE A 12 -35.49 -29.88 18.66
CA PHE A 12 -34.90 -29.17 17.54
C PHE A 12 -33.75 -28.33 18.10
N MET A 13 -32.52 -28.80 17.86
CA MET A 13 -31.31 -28.15 18.34
C MET A 13 -31.11 -26.85 17.54
N VAL A 14 -31.75 -25.78 18.01
CA VAL A 14 -31.48 -24.42 17.53
C VAL A 14 -30.07 -24.06 18.00
N THR A 15 -29.10 -24.18 17.11
CA THR A 15 -27.77 -23.62 17.37
C THR A 15 -27.89 -22.10 17.42
N PRO A 16 -27.40 -21.43 18.48
CA PRO A 16 -27.43 -19.98 18.55
C PRO A 16 -26.60 -19.40 17.39
N MET A 17 -27.26 -18.67 16.49
CA MET A 17 -26.59 -17.92 15.43
C MET A 17 -25.78 -16.79 16.09
N GLN A 18 -24.47 -16.98 16.23
CA GLN A 18 -23.60 -15.91 16.72
C GLN A 18 -23.52 -14.79 15.67
N PRO A 19 -23.67 -13.51 16.05
CA PRO A 19 -23.48 -12.40 15.13
C PRO A 19 -22.02 -12.34 14.68
N VAL A 20 -21.77 -12.54 13.38
CA VAL A 20 -20.47 -12.28 12.76
C VAL A 20 -20.35 -10.77 12.57
N ILE A 21 -19.54 -10.11 13.39
CA ILE A 21 -19.20 -8.71 13.19
C ILE A 21 -18.19 -8.64 12.05
N LEU A 22 -18.63 -8.22 10.88
CA LEU A 22 -17.73 -7.83 9.79
C LEU A 22 -17.04 -6.52 10.19
N MET A 23 -15.83 -6.59 10.73
CA MET A 23 -15.04 -5.40 10.96
C MET A 23 -14.59 -4.85 9.61
N SER A 24 -15.02 -3.62 9.28
CA SER A 24 -14.56 -2.93 8.09
C SER A 24 -13.04 -2.75 8.20
N LEU A 25 -12.27 -3.57 7.50
CA LEU A 25 -10.84 -3.33 7.33
C LEU A 25 -10.69 -2.00 6.59
N ASN A 26 -9.89 -1.08 7.12
CA ASN A 26 -9.56 0.12 6.35
C ASN A 26 -8.99 -0.29 4.99
N PRO A 27 -9.30 0.45 3.92
CA PRO A 27 -8.74 0.16 2.62
C PRO A 27 -7.21 0.23 2.68
N PRO A 28 -6.51 -0.63 1.94
CA PRO A 28 -5.05 -0.63 1.91
C PRO A 28 -4.52 0.71 1.37
N GLU A 29 -3.41 1.18 1.94
CA GLU A 29 -2.73 2.39 1.51
C GLU A 29 -2.06 2.18 0.14
N LYS A 30 -1.93 3.23 -0.66
CA LYS A 30 -1.28 3.15 -1.98
C LYS A 30 0.22 2.94 -1.82
N ASP A 31 0.77 1.93 -2.47
CA ASP A 31 2.20 1.62 -2.44
C ASP A 31 3.03 2.44 -3.44
N TYR A 32 2.42 3.06 -4.46
CA TYR A 32 3.11 3.91 -5.45
C TYR A 32 4.25 3.20 -6.23
N LEU A 33 4.19 1.88 -6.37
CA LEU A 33 5.27 1.09 -6.98
C LEU A 33 5.62 1.55 -8.40
N TYR A 34 4.60 1.79 -9.23
CA TYR A 34 4.80 2.25 -10.60
C TYR A 34 5.45 3.65 -10.66
N LEU A 35 5.05 4.54 -9.75
CA LEU A 35 5.63 5.87 -9.64
C LEU A 35 7.11 5.79 -9.23
N SER A 36 7.44 4.90 -8.28
CA SER A 36 8.81 4.60 -7.88
C SER A 36 9.64 3.92 -8.97
N MET A 37 9.03 3.23 -9.94
CA MET A 37 9.77 2.72 -11.12
C MET A 37 10.08 3.85 -12.11
N ILE A 38 9.13 4.76 -12.33
CA ILE A 38 9.33 5.92 -13.23
C ILE A 38 10.44 6.84 -12.70
N SER A 39 10.55 7.02 -11.39
CA SER A 39 11.58 7.89 -10.79
C SER A 39 13.02 7.49 -11.10
N PHE A 40 13.29 6.21 -11.43
CA PHE A 40 14.64 5.76 -11.80
C PHE A 40 15.18 6.46 -13.05
N PHE A 41 14.31 6.89 -13.96
CA PHE A 41 14.72 7.62 -15.16
C PHE A 41 15.17 9.07 -14.87
N PHE A 42 14.89 9.59 -13.67
CA PHE A 42 15.20 10.97 -13.30
C PHE A 42 16.36 11.06 -12.31
N PHE A 43 16.26 10.37 -11.16
CA PHE A 43 17.32 10.43 -10.15
C PHE A 43 17.38 9.19 -9.27
N ILE A 44 18.31 8.29 -9.62
CA ILE A 44 18.44 6.94 -9.03
C ILE A 44 18.62 6.97 -7.51
N LEU A 45 19.39 7.92 -6.97
CA LEU A 45 19.68 8.01 -5.54
C LEU A 45 18.42 8.21 -4.68
N LEU A 46 17.41 8.95 -5.18
CA LEU A 46 16.13 9.12 -4.50
C LEU A 46 15.09 8.06 -4.95
N ALA A 47 15.27 7.45 -6.12
CA ALA A 47 14.39 6.39 -6.60
C ALA A 47 14.51 5.10 -5.76
N ILE A 48 15.74 4.73 -5.32
CA ILE A 48 15.95 3.56 -4.46
C ILE A 48 15.14 3.65 -3.14
N PRO A 49 15.27 4.70 -2.32
CA PRO A 49 14.45 4.81 -1.11
C PRO A 49 12.95 4.90 -1.43
N ALA A 50 12.55 5.52 -2.55
CA ALA A 50 11.14 5.53 -2.98
C ALA A 50 10.60 4.11 -3.22
N LEU A 51 11.37 3.25 -3.88
CA LEU A 51 11.01 1.85 -4.13
C LEU A 51 10.98 1.04 -2.84
N LEU A 52 11.95 1.24 -1.94
CA LEU A 52 11.97 0.56 -0.63
C LEU A 52 10.74 0.90 0.21
N PHE A 53 10.36 2.19 0.30
CA PHE A 53 9.17 2.59 1.02
C PHE A 53 7.87 2.13 0.35
N SER A 54 7.87 1.99 -0.98
CA SER A 54 6.77 1.38 -1.72
C SER A 54 6.54 -0.07 -1.29
N ILE A 55 7.61 -0.89 -1.28
CA ILE A 55 7.56 -2.29 -0.85
C ILE A 55 7.14 -2.38 0.63
N LYS A 56 7.69 -1.53 1.51
CA LYS A 56 7.31 -1.47 2.93
C LYS A 56 5.85 -1.08 3.15
N THR A 57 5.26 -0.28 2.26
CA THR A 57 3.81 0.02 2.29
C THR A 57 3.00 -1.24 2.00
N ARG A 58 3.36 -1.98 0.95
CA ARG A 58 2.71 -3.24 0.60
C ARG A 58 2.82 -4.28 1.72
N GLU A 59 4.00 -4.39 2.33
CA GLU A 59 4.24 -5.28 3.46
C GLU A 59 3.38 -4.88 4.67
N ALA A 60 3.31 -3.60 5.02
CA ALA A 60 2.48 -3.12 6.13
C ALA A 60 0.97 -3.33 5.87
N ASN A 61 0.51 -3.13 4.63
CA ASN A 61 -0.86 -3.44 4.22
C ASN A 61 -1.17 -4.94 4.40
N PHE A 62 -0.23 -5.82 4.04
CA PHE A 62 -0.41 -7.27 4.20
C PHE A 62 -0.52 -7.69 5.68
N HIS A 63 0.22 -7.03 6.56
CA HIS A 63 0.17 -7.26 8.01
C HIS A 63 -0.99 -6.52 8.72
N GLY A 64 -1.80 -5.73 8.00
CA GLY A 64 -2.89 -4.93 8.58
C GLY A 64 -2.42 -3.74 9.44
N ASP A 65 -1.14 -3.35 9.35
CA ASP A 65 -0.59 -2.21 10.10
C ASP A 65 -0.80 -0.91 9.31
N GLN A 66 -2.00 -0.35 9.41
CA GLN A 66 -2.41 0.84 8.66
C GLN A 66 -1.50 2.05 8.93
N ARG A 67 -1.06 2.24 10.19
CA ARG A 67 -0.23 3.39 10.56
C ARG A 67 1.13 3.33 9.87
N LYS A 68 1.77 2.14 9.85
CA LYS A 68 3.01 1.96 9.10
C LYS A 68 2.80 2.11 7.61
N ALA A 69 1.71 1.55 7.08
CA ALA A 69 1.39 1.65 5.66
C ALA A 69 1.25 3.12 5.22
N GLN A 70 0.57 3.95 6.00
CA GLN A 70 0.37 5.36 5.70
C GLN A 70 1.69 6.15 5.73
N ILE A 71 2.53 5.92 6.74
CA ILE A 71 3.83 6.60 6.86
C ILE A 71 4.72 6.24 5.67
N ASN A 72 4.85 4.94 5.38
CA ASN A 72 5.68 4.46 4.28
C ASN A 72 5.13 4.93 2.92
N SER A 73 3.81 4.99 2.74
CA SER A 73 3.16 5.47 1.53
C SER A 73 3.52 6.94 1.25
N ARG A 74 3.45 7.79 2.28
CA ARG A 74 3.83 9.21 2.18
C ARG A 74 5.31 9.38 1.86
N LEU A 75 6.18 8.55 2.43
CA LEU A 75 7.62 8.58 2.14
C LEU A 75 7.90 8.12 0.70
N ALA A 76 7.27 7.03 0.24
CA ALA A 76 7.41 6.53 -1.13
C ALA A 76 7.00 7.60 -2.15
N LEU A 77 5.86 8.26 -1.92
CA LEU A 77 5.39 9.36 -2.75
C LEU A 77 6.36 10.54 -2.73
N GLY A 78 6.79 10.97 -1.54
CA GLY A 78 7.68 12.11 -1.36
C GLY A 78 9.02 11.93 -2.07
N PHE A 79 9.66 10.77 -1.90
CA PHE A 79 10.91 10.45 -2.59
C PHE A 79 10.71 10.34 -4.11
N SER A 80 9.61 9.75 -4.57
CA SER A 80 9.32 9.67 -6.01
C SER A 80 9.16 11.05 -6.63
N ILE A 81 8.34 11.92 -6.06
CA ILE A 81 8.15 13.29 -6.56
C ILE A 81 9.46 14.07 -6.51
N SER A 82 10.20 13.97 -5.39
CA SER A 82 11.47 14.67 -5.23
C SER A 82 12.50 14.24 -6.27
N SER A 83 12.58 12.94 -6.56
CA SER A 83 13.51 12.42 -7.58
C SER A 83 13.17 12.93 -8.98
N ILE A 84 11.88 12.99 -9.34
CA ILE A 84 11.41 13.49 -10.64
C ILE A 84 11.72 14.98 -10.74
N LEU A 85 11.40 15.76 -9.70
CA LEU A 85 11.61 17.20 -9.70
C LEU A 85 13.09 17.55 -9.80
N VAL A 86 13.91 17.01 -8.89
CA VAL A 86 15.36 17.28 -8.83
C VAL A 86 16.05 16.74 -10.08
N GLY A 87 15.73 15.52 -10.51
CA GLY A 87 16.30 14.91 -11.70
C GLY A 87 15.97 15.70 -12.97
N SER A 88 14.72 16.17 -13.12
CA SER A 88 14.33 17.00 -14.26
C SER A 88 15.13 18.30 -14.32
N ILE A 89 15.28 19.00 -13.19
CA ILE A 89 16.06 20.24 -13.10
C ILE A 89 17.52 19.99 -13.50
N MET A 90 18.13 18.92 -12.99
CA MET A 90 19.51 18.54 -13.30
C MET A 90 19.71 18.22 -14.78
N ILE A 91 18.79 17.47 -15.39
CA ILE A 91 18.86 17.12 -16.82
C ILE A 91 18.75 18.40 -17.67
N ILE A 92 17.74 19.24 -17.42
CA ILE A 92 17.55 20.50 -18.16
C ILE A 92 18.78 21.40 -18.03
N SER A 93 19.31 21.57 -16.82
CA SER A 93 20.50 22.39 -16.58
C SER A 93 21.73 21.86 -17.33
N SER A 94 21.91 20.53 -17.35
CA SER A 94 23.03 19.88 -18.05
C SER A 94 22.94 20.10 -19.57
N ILE A 95 21.74 20.02 -20.14
CA ILE A 95 21.52 20.28 -21.57
C ILE A 95 21.83 21.74 -21.90
N ILE A 96 21.33 22.70 -21.12
CA ILE A 96 21.56 24.13 -21.35
C ILE A 96 23.07 24.44 -21.31
N VAL A 97 23.79 23.95 -20.29
CA VAL A 97 25.24 24.15 -20.19
C VAL A 97 25.97 23.47 -21.35
N GLY A 98 25.54 22.28 -21.76
CA GLY A 98 26.10 21.57 -22.91
C GLY A 98 25.94 22.34 -24.22
N VAL A 99 24.76 22.91 -24.47
CA VAL A 99 24.48 23.74 -25.66
C VAL A 99 25.31 25.02 -25.62
N LEU A 100 25.31 25.76 -24.51
CA LEU A 100 26.10 27.00 -24.37
C LEU A 100 27.60 26.75 -24.57
N LYS A 101 28.12 25.63 -24.07
CA LYS A 101 29.53 25.26 -24.26
C LYS A 101 29.84 24.87 -25.71
N HIS A 102 28.88 24.33 -26.46
CA HIS A 102 29.09 23.97 -27.86
C HIS A 102 29.15 25.20 -28.78
N GLU A 103 28.52 26.31 -28.39
CA GLU A 103 28.53 27.56 -29.16
C GLU A 103 29.73 28.49 -28.86
N ALA A 104 30.49 28.22 -27.80
CA ALA A 104 31.65 29.00 -27.35
C ALA A 104 32.98 28.37 -27.79
#